data_AF-A0A0N9HUC3-F1
#
_entry.id   AF-A0A0N9HUC3-F1
#
_cell.length_a   1.000
_cell.length_b   1.000
_cell.length_c   1.000
_cell.angle_alpha   90.00
_cell.angle_beta   90.00
_cell.angle_gamma   90.00
#
_symmetry.space_group_name_H-M   'P 1'
#
loop_
_entity.id
_entity.type
_entity.pdbx_description
1 polymer ?
#
loop_
_entity_poly.entity_id
_entity_poly.type
_entity_poly.pdbx_seq_one_letter_code
_entity_poly.pdbx_strand_id
1 'polypeptide(L)'
;MSAVGALLSLVLTLFIVVLVIRAVLDWTGVLAGGGSGVARARGVVHAITEPVIRPVRRVVRPVRMGAMSFDLAFTLVFVAAVVLRGLVGWL
;
A
#
# COMPACT_ATOMS: atom_id res chain seq x y z
N MET A 1 -2.35 7.70 -25.30
CA MET A 1 -3.12 7.48 -24.06
C MET A 1 -4.53 7.99 -24.24
N SER A 2 -5.53 7.12 -24.15
CA SER A 2 -6.94 7.54 -24.10
C SER A 2 -7.21 8.31 -22.79
N ALA A 3 -8.28 9.11 -22.75
CA ALA A 3 -8.69 9.82 -21.53
C ALA A 3 -8.90 8.85 -20.35
N VAL A 4 -9.41 7.65 -20.64
CA VAL A 4 -9.59 6.57 -19.65
C VAL A 4 -8.24 6.05 -19.14
N GLY A 5 -7.27 5.80 -20.03
CA GLY A 5 -5.92 5.36 -19.64
C GLY A 5 -5.19 6.39 -18.77
N ALA A 6 -5.32 7.68 -19.10
CA ALA A 6 -4.75 8.76 -18.30
C ALA A 6 -5.38 8.82 -16.89
N LEU A 7 -6.70 8.71 -16.78
CA LEU A 7 -7.40 8.70 -15.50
C LEU A 7 -7.00 7.49 -14.64
N LEU A 8 -6.95 6.29 -15.24
CA LEU A 8 -6.50 5.07 -14.55
C LEU A 8 -5.07 5.19 -14.06
N SER A 9 -4.17 5.72 -14.90
CA SER A 9 -2.78 5.96 -14.54
C SER A 9 -2.67 6.92 -13.35
N LEU A 10 -3.45 8.01 -13.34
CA LEU A 10 -3.50 8.95 -12.23
C LEU A 10 -3.96 8.27 -10.93
N VAL A 11 -5.08 7.53 -10.97
CA VAL A 11 -5.63 6.83 -9.80
C VAL A 11 -4.63 5.82 -9.24
N LEU A 12 -4.01 5.00 -10.11
CA LEU A 12 -2.99 4.04 -9.70
C LEU A 12 -1.75 4.73 -9.12
N THR A 13 -1.33 5.85 -9.69
CA THR A 13 -0.22 6.67 -9.15
C THR A 13 -0.53 7.14 -7.75
N LEU A 14 -1.71 7.74 -7.54
CA LEU A 14 -2.13 8.23 -6.23
C LEU A 14 -2.22 7.08 -5.22
N PHE A 15 -2.79 5.95 -5.62
CA PHE A 15 -2.87 4.77 -4.76
C PHE A 15 -1.48 4.24 -4.35
N ILE A 16 -0.53 4.16 -5.27
CA ILE A 16 0.86 3.78 -4.98
C ILE A 16 1.49 4.76 -3.99
N VAL A 17 1.28 6.07 -4.16
CA VAL A 17 1.76 7.09 -3.21
C VAL A 17 1.19 6.83 -1.81
N VAL A 18 -0.10 6.54 -1.69
CA VAL A 18 -0.73 6.19 -0.39
C VAL A 18 -0.07 4.94 0.21
N LEU A 19 0.22 3.91 -0.59
CA LEU A 19 0.92 2.71 -0.11
C LEU A 19 2.36 3.01 0.35
N VAL A 20 3.09 3.89 -0.33
CA VAL A 20 4.42 4.34 0.11
C VAL A 20 4.32 5.08 1.45
N ILE A 21 3.37 6.01 1.58
CA ILE A 21 3.13 6.72 2.85
C ILE A 21 2.83 5.72 3.97
N ARG A 22 2.00 4.71 3.70
CA ARG A 22 1.72 3.63 4.66
C ARG A 22 2.99 2.92 5.10
N ALA A 23 3.84 2.48 4.15
CA ALA A 23 5.10 1.80 4.48
C ALA A 23 6.02 2.65 5.36
N VAL A 24 6.17 3.94 5.02
CA VAL A 24 6.96 4.89 5.83
C VAL A 24 6.39 5.00 7.24
N LEU A 25 5.08 5.21 7.37
CA LEU A 25 4.42 5.35 8.67
C LEU A 25 4.52 4.08 9.52
N ASP A 26 4.42 2.90 8.91
CA ASP A 26 4.59 1.62 9.60
C ASP A 26 6.02 1.46 10.13
N TRP A 27 7.02 1.86 9.36
CA TRP A 27 8.42 1.87 9.82
C TRP A 27 8.70 2.93 10.89
N THR A 28 8.08 4.11 10.82
CA THR A 28 8.25 5.12 11.90
C THR A 28 7.75 4.64 13.24
N GLY A 29 6.71 3.80 13.28
CA GLY A 29 6.22 3.20 14.52
C GLY A 29 7.26 2.27 15.17
N VAL A 30 8.03 1.55 14.35
CA VAL A 30 9.09 0.64 14.82
C VAL A 30 10.37 1.38 15.18
N LEU A 31 10.77 2.37 14.37
CA LEU A 31 12.08 3.04 14.46
C LEU A 31 12.09 4.27 15.40
N ALA A 32 10.94 4.94 15.58
CA ALA A 32 10.87 6.23 16.27
C ALA A 32 9.77 6.30 17.33
N GLY A 33 9.19 5.16 17.73
CA GLY A 33 8.22 5.06 18.83
C GLY A 33 6.82 5.63 18.56
N GLY A 34 6.63 6.44 17.53
CA GLY A 34 5.34 6.90 17.02
C GLY A 34 4.53 7.81 17.98
N GLY A 35 4.29 9.06 17.58
CA GLY A 35 3.40 9.99 18.31
C GLY A 35 1.91 9.87 17.91
N SER A 36 1.04 10.61 18.61
CA SER A 36 -0.41 10.66 18.34
C SER A 36 -0.76 11.08 16.90
N GLY A 37 0.01 12.01 16.33
CA GLY A 37 -0.12 12.42 14.93
C GLY A 37 0.18 11.28 13.94
N VAL A 38 1.25 10.52 14.20
CA VAL A 38 1.65 9.36 13.38
C VAL A 38 0.60 8.25 13.48
N ALA A 39 0.03 8.01 14.67
CA ALA A 39 -1.04 7.04 14.87
C ALA A 39 -2.32 7.44 14.08
N ARG A 40 -2.70 8.72 14.11
CA ARG A 40 -3.83 9.24 13.32
C ARG A 40 -3.59 9.09 11.83
N ALA A 41 -2.40 9.48 11.35
CA ALA A 41 -2.02 9.32 9.96
C ALA A 41 -2.09 7.84 9.52
N ARG A 42 -1.54 6.92 10.33
CA ARG A 42 -1.65 5.47 10.12
C ARG A 42 -3.11 5.01 9.98
N GLY A 43 -4.01 5.50 10.82
CA GLY A 43 -5.43 5.20 10.72
C GLY A 43 -6.03 5.56 9.36
N VAL A 44 -5.69 6.76 8.84
CA VAL A 44 -6.19 7.25 7.54
C VAL A 44 -5.64 6.42 6.37
N VAL A 45 -4.32 6.22 6.28
CA VAL A 45 -3.74 5.40 5.20
C VAL A 45 -4.25 3.95 5.24
N HIS A 46 -4.42 3.37 6.42
CA HIS A 46 -4.99 2.03 6.55
C HIS A 46 -6.44 1.99 6.08
N ALA A 47 -7.27 2.97 6.46
CA ALA A 47 -8.66 3.03 6.00
C ALA A 47 -8.77 3.11 4.47
N ILE A 48 -7.86 3.83 3.81
CA ILE A 48 -7.84 3.94 2.34
C ILE A 48 -7.36 2.64 1.68
N THR A 49 -6.37 1.97 2.25
CA THR A 49 -5.67 0.85 1.60
C THR A 49 -6.25 -0.53 1.94
N GLU A 50 -6.89 -0.70 3.11
CA GLU A 50 -7.46 -1.98 3.53
C GLU A 50 -8.59 -2.52 2.65
N PRO A 51 -9.48 -1.73 2.02
CA PRO A 51 -10.44 -2.27 1.07
C PRO A 51 -9.80 -3.09 -0.06
N VAL A 52 -8.57 -2.75 -0.44
CA VAL A 52 -7.79 -3.44 -1.48
C VAL A 52 -6.90 -4.55 -0.89
N ILE A 53 -6.31 -4.34 0.28
CA ILE A 53 -5.37 -5.30 0.91
C ILE A 53 -6.10 -6.44 1.63
N ARG A 54 -7.23 -6.16 2.28
CA ARG A 54 -7.96 -7.13 3.11
C ARG A 54 -8.40 -8.38 2.33
N PRO A 55 -8.89 -8.30 1.08
CA PRO A 55 -9.17 -9.49 0.28
C PRO A 55 -7.93 -10.37 0.06
N VAL A 56 -6.78 -9.76 -0.21
CA VAL A 56 -5.50 -10.46 -0.41
C VAL A 56 -5.05 -11.15 0.88
N ARG A 57 -5.22 -10.50 2.03
CA ARG A 57 -4.93 -11.08 3.37
C ARG A 57 -5.75 -12.33 3.69
N ARG A 58 -6.91 -12.53 3.05
CA ARG A 58 -7.69 -13.77 3.25
C ARG A 58 -7.05 -14.97 2.56
N VAL A 59 -6.25 -14.73 1.52
CA VAL A 59 -5.58 -15.76 0.72
C VAL A 59 -4.13 -15.93 1.15
N VAL A 60 -3.42 -14.82 1.35
CA VAL A 60 -2.02 -14.78 1.73
C VAL A 60 -1.91 -14.76 3.24
N ARG A 61 -1.41 -15.84 3.83
CA ARG A 61 -1.13 -15.90 5.27
C ARG A 61 0.05 -14.97 5.60
N PRO A 62 -0.03 -14.16 6.67
CA PRO A 62 1.11 -13.35 7.11
C PRO A 62 2.30 -14.26 7.45
N VAL A 63 3.46 -14.00 6.87
CA VAL A 63 4.69 -14.71 7.23
C VAL A 63 5.40 -13.90 8.30
N ARG A 64 5.58 -14.53 9.46
CA ARG A 64 6.41 -14.00 10.54
C ARG A 64 7.83 -14.46 10.28
N MET A 65 8.77 -13.53 10.11
CA MET A 65 10.19 -13.84 9.98
C MET A 65 10.89 -13.44 11.29
N GLY A 66 11.05 -14.41 12.20
CA GLY A 66 11.66 -14.18 13.50
C GLY A 66 10.88 -13.16 14.34
N ALA A 67 11.54 -12.09 14.78
CA ALA A 67 10.93 -11.02 15.56
C ALA A 67 10.15 -9.99 14.72
N MET A 68 10.25 -10.03 13.39
CA MET A 68 9.63 -9.05 12.48
C MET A 68 8.57 -9.71 11.60
N SER A 69 7.36 -9.14 11.59
CA SER A 69 6.31 -9.57 10.67
C SER A 69 6.41 -8.82 9.35
N PHE A 70 6.54 -9.53 8.23
CA PHE A 70 6.38 -8.93 6.90
C PHE A 70 4.92 -9.04 6.46
N ASP A 71 4.31 -7.91 6.12
CA ASP A 71 2.96 -7.87 5.56
C ASP A 71 3.00 -8.21 4.07
N LEU A 72 3.05 -9.50 3.78
CA LEU A 72 3.07 -10.03 2.40
C LEU A 72 1.88 -9.55 1.57
N ALA A 73 0.71 -9.37 2.18
CA ALA A 73 -0.47 -8.93 1.45
C ALA A 73 -0.32 -7.46 1.01
N PHE A 74 0.17 -6.59 1.90
CA PHE A 74 0.54 -5.22 1.53
C PHE A 74 1.59 -5.23 0.40
N THR A 75 2.67 -6.00 0.55
CA THR A 75 3.73 -6.07 -0.46
C THR A 75 3.20 -6.54 -1.81
N LEU A 76 2.35 -7.57 -1.83
CA LEU A 76 1.77 -8.09 -3.06
C LEU A 76 0.86 -7.06 -3.74
N VAL A 77 0.03 -6.34 -2.97
CA VAL A 77 -0.82 -5.26 -3.50
C VAL A 77 0.01 -4.12 -4.05
N PHE A 78 1.10 -3.74 -3.38
CA PHE A 78 2.00 -2.71 -3.85
C PHE A 78 2.64 -3.08 -5.18
N VAL A 79 3.21 -4.28 -5.28
CA VAL A 79 3.81 -4.79 -6.53
C VAL A 79 2.76 -4.86 -7.64
N ALA A 80 1.57 -5.39 -7.36
CA ALA A 80 0.49 -5.45 -8.34
C ALA A 80 0.09 -4.06 -8.83
N ALA A 81 -0.03 -3.07 -7.95
CA ALA A 81 -0.36 -1.69 -8.34
C ALA A 81 0.70 -1.06 -9.24
N VAL A 82 2.00 -1.24 -8.92
CA VAL A 82 3.12 -0.75 -9.75
C VAL A 82 3.10 -1.40 -11.13
N VAL A 83 2.90 -2.72 -11.20
CA VAL A 83 2.81 -3.47 -12.47
C VAL A 83 1.61 -3.00 -13.29
N LEU A 84 0.42 -2.91 -12.69
CA LEU A 84 -0.79 -2.43 -13.36
C LEU A 84 -0.61 -1.01 -13.90
N ARG A 85 0.03 -0.12 -13.14
CA ARG A 85 0.34 1.24 -13.59
C ARG A 85 1.27 1.24 -14.80
N GLY A 86 2.29 0.40 -14.76
CA GLY A 86 3.19 0.19 -15.90
C GLY A 86 2.38 -0.19 -17.14
N LEU A 87 1.60 -1.26 -17.06
CA LEU A 87 0.79 -1.79 -18.16
C LEU A 87 -0.19 -0.75 -18.72
N VAL A 88 -0.89 0.00 -17.88
CA VAL A 88 -1.78 1.09 -18.33
C VAL A 88 -0.99 2.21 -19.02
N GLY A 89 0.24 2.46 -18.60
CA GLY A 89 1.16 3.40 -19.25
C GLY A 89 1.55 3.00 -20.67
N TRP A 90 1.55 1.71 -20.98
CA TRP A 90 1.89 1.17 -22.31
C TRP A 90 0.72 1.14 -23.29
N LEU A 91 -0.52 1.38 -22.84
CA LEU A 91 -1.75 1.38 -23.63
C LEU A 91 -2.20 2.81 -24.02
#